data_AF-A0A960D5K9-F1
#
_entry.id   AF-A0A960D5K9-F1
#
_cell.length_a   1.000
_cell.length_b   1.000
_cell.length_c   1.000
_cell.angle_alpha   90.00
_cell.angle_beta   90.00
_cell.angle_gamma   90.00
#
_symmetry.space_group_name_H-M   'P 1'
#
loop_
_entity.id
_entity.type
_entity.pdbx_description
1 polymer ?
#
loop_
_entity_poly.entity_id
_entity_poly.type
_entity_poly.pdbx_seq_one_letter_code
_entity_poly.pdbx_strand_id
1 'polypeptide(L)'
;NAERKASALRTQAAKMGAKATKAVAAQNMLRRADRMMAALDEERTADKVARIRFPTPAPCGKTPLVAKGLTKTYGSLEVFSGVDLAIDRGSRVVVLGLNGAGKTTLLRLLAGTEAADAGHLEPGHGLKIGYFAQEHDTLDNNASVWENIRHAAPDTGEQDLRGLLGAFMFSGPQLDQPAGTLSGGEKTRLALAGLVASTANVLLLD
;
A
#
# COMPACT_ATOMS: atom_id res chain seq x y z
N ASN A 1 14.10 -16.41 25.00
CA ASN A 1 15.11 -16.15 26.06
C ASN A 1 14.69 -15.04 27.05
N ALA A 2 14.10 -13.94 26.59
CA ALA A 2 13.66 -12.85 27.47
C ALA A 2 12.44 -13.18 28.37
N GLU A 3 11.46 -13.98 27.89
CA GLU A 3 10.32 -14.44 28.71
C GLU A 3 10.76 -15.19 29.97
N ARG A 4 11.72 -16.13 29.84
CA ARG A 4 12.28 -16.86 30.99
C ARG A 4 13.00 -15.94 31.98
N LYS A 5 13.70 -14.91 31.48
CA LYS A 5 14.38 -13.90 32.33
C LYS A 5 13.39 -12.99 33.06
N ALA A 6 12.33 -12.54 32.38
CA ALA A 6 11.27 -11.74 32.98
C ALA A 6 10.51 -12.53 34.06
N SER A 7 10.18 -13.80 33.78
CA SER A 7 9.57 -14.70 34.77
C SER A 7 10.46 -14.90 35.99
N ALA A 8 11.76 -15.14 35.81
CA ALA A 8 12.70 -15.31 36.92
C ALA A 8 12.81 -14.03 37.78
N LEU A 9 12.83 -12.85 37.15
CA LEU A 9 12.84 -11.56 37.86
C LEU A 9 11.56 -11.34 38.68
N ARG A 10 10.38 -11.72 38.16
CA ARG A 10 9.11 -11.65 38.91
C ARG A 10 9.12 -12.59 40.11
N THR A 11 9.59 -13.82 39.96
CA THR A 11 9.70 -14.78 41.07
C THR A 11 10.69 -14.29 42.14
N GLN A 12 11.80 -13.67 41.74
CA GLN A 12 12.78 -13.10 42.66
C GLN A 12 12.24 -11.88 43.41
N ALA A 13 11.51 -10.99 42.72
CA ALA A 13 10.85 -9.85 43.34
C ALA A 13 9.81 -10.30 44.38
N ALA A 14 9.01 -11.33 44.08
CA ALA A 14 8.02 -11.89 45.00
C ALA A 14 8.65 -12.45 46.30
N LYS A 15 9.80 -13.13 46.20
CA LYS A 15 10.53 -13.62 47.38
C LYS A 15 11.13 -12.50 48.24
N MET A 16 11.46 -11.35 47.64
CA MET A 16 12.09 -10.22 48.32
C MET A 16 11.09 -9.21 48.91
N GLY A 17 9.85 -9.19 48.41
CA GLY A 17 8.80 -8.24 48.83
C GLY A 17 8.30 -8.39 50.28
N ALA A 18 8.61 -9.51 50.95
CA ALA A 18 8.19 -9.77 52.33
C ALA A 18 8.99 -8.99 53.40
N LYS A 19 10.07 -8.29 53.04
CA LYS A 19 10.89 -7.48 53.97
C LYS A 19 10.87 -6.00 53.55
N ALA A 20 10.46 -5.11 54.46
CA ALA A 20 10.32 -3.67 54.19
C ALA A 20 11.59 -3.01 53.62
N THR A 21 12.78 -3.44 54.06
CA THR A 21 14.07 -2.95 53.57
C THR A 21 14.39 -3.32 52.12
N LYS A 22 13.64 -4.26 51.52
CA LYS A 22 13.88 -4.77 50.15
C LYS A 22 12.77 -4.42 49.15
N ALA A 23 11.78 -3.64 49.57
CA ALA A 23 10.62 -3.26 48.76
C ALA A 23 11.01 -2.49 47.48
N VAL A 24 11.93 -1.52 47.59
CA VAL A 24 12.40 -0.71 46.45
C VAL A 24 13.12 -1.57 45.41
N ALA A 25 13.95 -2.52 45.86
CA ALA A 25 14.64 -3.45 44.98
C ALA A 25 13.66 -4.37 44.23
N ALA A 26 12.63 -4.88 44.92
CA ALA A 26 11.58 -5.70 44.31
C ALA A 26 10.77 -4.92 43.26
N GLN A 27 10.41 -3.66 43.53
CA GLN A 27 9.72 -2.80 42.56
C GLN A 27 10.56 -2.53 41.30
N ASN A 28 11.86 -2.28 41.45
CA ASN A 28 12.74 -2.07 40.31
C ASN A 28 12.90 -3.34 39.45
N MET A 29 12.91 -4.53 40.07
CA MET A 29 12.91 -5.81 39.35
C MET A 29 11.62 -6.06 38.58
N LEU A 30 10.46 -5.74 39.17
CA LEU A 30 9.16 -5.83 38.50
C LEU A 30 9.09 -4.93 37.28
N ARG A 31 9.46 -3.64 37.43
CA ARG A 31 9.51 -2.70 36.31
C ARG A 31 10.43 -3.17 35.18
N ARG A 32 11.55 -3.81 35.51
CA ARG A 32 12.48 -4.35 34.52
C ARG A 32 11.90 -5.57 33.79
N ALA A 33 11.19 -6.44 34.50
CA ALA A 33 10.48 -7.56 33.90
C ALA A 33 9.37 -7.08 32.97
N ASP A 34 8.61 -6.05 33.37
CA ASP A 34 7.53 -5.48 32.55
C ASP A 34 8.07 -4.83 31.27
N ARG A 35 9.18 -4.08 31.33
CA ARG A 35 9.85 -3.55 30.12
C ARG A 35 10.34 -4.66 29.19
N MET A 36 10.87 -5.76 29.74
CA MET A 36 11.30 -6.89 28.92
C MET A 36 10.12 -7.59 28.23
N MET A 37 8.94 -7.60 28.85
CA MET A 37 7.73 -8.13 28.23
C MET A 37 7.16 -7.19 27.17
N ALA A 38 7.13 -5.88 27.43
CA ALA A 38 6.66 -4.89 26.46
C ALA A 38 7.52 -4.89 25.17
N ALA A 39 8.85 -5.03 25.30
CA ALA A 39 9.75 -5.14 24.15
C ALA A 39 9.54 -6.43 23.32
N LEU A 40 9.02 -7.50 23.94
CA LEU A 40 8.69 -8.74 23.23
C LEU A 40 7.36 -8.66 22.48
N ASP A 41 6.42 -7.87 22.97
CA ASP A 41 5.15 -7.62 22.29
C ASP A 41 5.35 -6.79 21.01
N GLU A 42 6.31 -5.86 21.00
CA GLU A 42 6.74 -5.13 19.80
C GLU A 42 7.38 -6.06 18.74
N GLU A 43 8.22 -7.02 19.17
CA GLU A 43 8.90 -7.98 18.28
C GLU A 43 7.99 -9.11 17.73
N ARG A 44 6.77 -9.29 18.26
CA ARG A 44 5.87 -10.40 17.89
C ARG A 44 4.73 -10.05 16.95
N THR A 45 4.74 -8.87 16.35
CA THR A 45 3.92 -8.64 15.14
C THR A 45 4.57 -9.36 13.97
N ALA A 46 4.43 -10.69 13.93
CA ALA A 46 4.70 -11.45 12.72
C ALA A 46 3.88 -10.79 11.61
N ASP A 47 4.57 -10.23 10.60
CA ASP A 47 3.94 -9.69 9.40
C ASP A 47 2.99 -10.76 8.87
N LYS A 48 1.69 -10.58 9.11
CA LYS A 48 0.67 -11.41 8.51
C LYS A 48 0.74 -11.11 7.02
N VAL A 49 1.53 -11.85 6.26
CA VAL A 49 1.62 -11.65 4.82
C VAL A 49 0.25 -12.01 4.24
N ALA A 50 -0.50 -10.98 3.81
CA ALA A 50 -1.78 -11.18 3.16
C ALA A 50 -1.56 -12.00 1.88
N ARG A 51 -2.14 -13.21 1.79
CA ARG A 51 -2.17 -13.97 0.53
C ARG A 51 -3.24 -13.37 -0.36
N ILE A 52 -2.87 -12.32 -1.07
CA ILE A 52 -3.75 -11.60 -2.00
C ILE A 52 -3.82 -12.38 -3.31
N ARG A 53 -5.02 -12.77 -3.74
CA ARG A 53 -5.28 -13.22 -5.10
C ARG A 53 -5.89 -12.06 -5.88
N PHE A 54 -5.26 -11.69 -6.99
CA PHE A 54 -5.88 -10.75 -7.92
C PHE A 54 -7.14 -11.39 -8.51
N PRO A 55 -8.26 -10.65 -8.62
CA PRO A 55 -9.44 -11.13 -9.29
C PRO A 55 -9.16 -11.31 -10.79
N THR A 56 -10.09 -11.96 -11.47
CA THR A 56 -10.05 -11.97 -12.93
C THR A 56 -10.21 -10.53 -13.44
N PRO A 57 -9.28 -10.00 -14.24
CA PRO A 57 -9.37 -8.63 -14.74
C PRO A 57 -10.54 -8.49 -15.72
N ALA A 58 -11.01 -7.25 -15.90
CA ALA A 58 -12.05 -6.96 -16.89
C ALA A 58 -11.59 -7.38 -18.30
N PRO A 59 -12.47 -7.98 -19.14
CA PRO A 59 -12.10 -8.38 -20.50
C PRO A 59 -11.55 -7.21 -21.32
N CYS A 60 -10.49 -7.47 -22.09
CA CYS A 60 -9.92 -6.49 -23.02
C CYS A 60 -9.48 -7.13 -24.34
N GLY A 61 -9.30 -6.29 -25.35
CA GLY A 61 -8.74 -6.65 -26.65
C GLY A 61 -7.28 -7.11 -26.57
N LYS A 62 -6.67 -7.39 -27.73
CA LYS A 62 -5.26 -7.81 -27.79
C LYS A 62 -4.31 -6.74 -27.25
N THR A 63 -4.57 -5.47 -27.58
CA THR A 63 -3.71 -4.34 -27.21
C THR A 63 -4.59 -3.29 -26.51
N PRO A 64 -4.79 -3.38 -25.19
CA PRO A 64 -5.65 -2.45 -24.45
C PRO A 64 -5.10 -1.02 -24.38
N LEU A 65 -3.78 -0.82 -24.43
CA LEU A 65 -3.18 0.51 -24.28
C LEU A 65 -2.15 0.75 -25.38
N VAL A 66 -2.34 1.82 -26.14
CA VAL A 66 -1.38 2.32 -27.12
C VAL A 66 -1.13 3.79 -26.81
N ALA A 67 0.12 4.22 -26.91
CA ALA A 67 0.50 5.62 -26.88
C ALA A 67 1.30 5.95 -28.14
N LYS A 68 1.00 7.10 -28.75
CA LYS A 68 1.66 7.55 -29.96
C LYS A 68 2.28 8.92 -29.75
N GLY A 69 3.58 9.01 -30.03
CA GLY A 69 4.35 10.24 -30.00
C GLY A 69 4.27 11.02 -28.69
N LEU A 70 4.18 10.34 -27.54
CA LEU A 70 4.08 11.05 -26.25
C LEU A 70 5.31 11.92 -26.02
N THR A 71 5.07 13.20 -25.78
CA THR A 71 6.09 14.19 -25.44
C THR A 71 5.69 14.91 -24.16
N LYS A 72 6.68 15.13 -23.29
CA LYS A 72 6.50 15.90 -22.05
C LYS A 72 7.68 16.80 -21.75
N THR A 73 7.37 18.04 -21.40
CA THR A 73 8.32 19.11 -21.10
C THR A 73 7.87 19.87 -19.84
N TYR A 74 8.81 20.20 -18.96
CA TYR A 74 8.58 21.09 -17.83
C TYR A 74 9.43 22.35 -17.99
N GLY A 75 8.79 23.45 -18.39
CA GLY A 75 9.50 24.69 -18.69
C GLY A 75 10.46 24.50 -19.87
N SER A 76 11.77 24.58 -19.62
CA SER A 76 12.82 24.33 -20.62
C SER A 76 13.37 22.90 -20.60
N LEU A 77 12.94 22.06 -19.65
CA LEU A 77 13.40 20.69 -19.51
C LEU A 77 12.50 19.76 -20.33
N GLU A 78 12.98 19.28 -21.47
CA GLU A 78 12.36 18.17 -22.19
C GLU A 78 12.63 16.87 -21.41
N VAL A 79 11.56 16.20 -20.97
CA VAL A 79 11.66 14.95 -20.21
C VAL A 79 11.83 13.77 -21.17
N PHE A 80 10.97 13.72 -22.18
CA PHE A 80 11.05 12.81 -23.32
C PHE A 80 10.21 13.35 -24.48
N SER A 81 10.50 12.87 -25.69
CA SER A 81 9.84 13.31 -26.91
C SER A 81 9.58 12.13 -27.84
N GLY A 82 8.38 12.06 -28.41
CA GLY A 82 8.03 11.09 -29.44
C GLY A 82 7.99 9.63 -28.97
N VAL A 83 7.57 9.36 -27.73
CA VAL A 83 7.50 7.99 -27.21
C VAL A 83 6.28 7.27 -27.78
N ASP A 84 6.53 6.23 -28.58
CA ASP A 84 5.52 5.28 -29.04
C ASP A 84 5.60 3.98 -28.22
N LEU A 85 4.45 3.50 -27.73
CA LEU A 85 4.38 2.21 -27.03
C LEU A 85 3.02 1.54 -27.22
N ALA A 86 3.02 0.21 -27.18
CA ALA A 86 1.82 -0.61 -27.20
C ALA A 86 1.94 -1.72 -26.15
N ILE A 87 0.93 -1.83 -25.28
CA ILE A 87 0.87 -2.86 -24.24
C ILE A 87 -0.11 -3.92 -24.70
N ASP A 88 0.42 -5.09 -25.06
CA ASP A 88 -0.36 -6.27 -25.40
C ASP A 88 -0.79 -7.03 -24.15
N ARG A 89 -2.00 -7.59 -24.18
CA ARG A 89 -2.55 -8.44 -23.13
C ARG A 89 -1.62 -9.60 -22.82
N GLY A 90 -1.28 -9.77 -21.54
CA GLY A 90 -0.36 -10.80 -21.05
C GLY A 90 1.11 -10.38 -21.04
N SER A 91 1.44 -9.19 -21.56
CA SER A 91 2.79 -8.66 -21.52
C SER A 91 3.17 -8.21 -20.11
N ARG A 92 4.48 -8.26 -19.82
CA ARG A 92 5.10 -7.61 -18.67
C ARG A 92 6.18 -6.69 -19.21
N VAL A 93 5.99 -5.39 -19.02
CA VAL A 93 6.91 -4.36 -19.51
C VAL A 93 7.56 -3.70 -18.32
N VAL A 94 8.88 -3.51 -18.39
CA VAL A 94 9.65 -2.84 -17.35
C VAL A 94 10.25 -1.58 -17.98
N VAL A 95 9.97 -0.42 -17.39
CA VAL A 95 10.56 0.85 -17.81
C VAL A 95 11.85 1.07 -17.01
N LEU A 96 12.97 1.14 -17.70
CA LEU A 96 14.29 1.37 -17.12
C LEU A 96 14.81 2.75 -17.49
N GLY A 97 15.60 3.34 -16.60
CA GLY A 97 16.21 4.65 -16.81
C GLY A 97 16.73 5.24 -15.51
N LEU A 98 17.63 6.21 -15.61
CA LEU A 98 18.19 6.92 -14.47
C LEU A 98 17.10 7.65 -13.66
N ASN A 99 17.42 8.03 -12.43
CA ASN A 99 16.54 8.91 -11.65
C ASN A 99 16.41 10.26 -12.37
N GLY A 100 15.19 10.77 -12.48
CA GLY A 100 14.89 11.97 -13.27
C GLY A 100 14.70 11.72 -14.77
N ALA A 101 14.86 10.50 -15.29
CA ALA A 101 14.62 10.18 -16.71
C ALA A 101 13.14 10.18 -17.13
N GLY A 102 12.21 10.63 -16.27
CA GLY A 102 10.80 10.72 -16.61
C GLY A 102 9.97 9.44 -16.50
N LYS A 103 10.43 8.41 -15.79
CA LYS A 103 9.69 7.13 -15.64
C LYS A 103 8.31 7.32 -14.99
N THR A 104 8.28 7.96 -13.83
CA THR A 104 7.05 8.32 -13.10
C THR A 104 6.17 9.23 -13.95
N THR A 105 6.76 10.20 -14.66
CA THR A 105 6.04 11.06 -15.61
C THR A 105 5.39 10.24 -16.74
N LEU A 106 6.10 9.29 -17.34
CA LEU A 106 5.55 8.39 -18.37
C LEU A 106 4.38 7.57 -17.81
N LEU A 107 4.52 7.01 -16.60
CA LEU A 107 3.46 6.25 -15.94
C LEU A 107 2.23 7.11 -15.65
N ARG A 108 2.40 8.35 -15.18
CA ARG A 108 1.32 9.32 -14.96
C ARG A 108 0.60 9.72 -16.24
N LEU A 109 1.36 9.91 -17.33
CA LEU A 109 0.78 10.17 -18.66
C LEU A 109 -0.06 8.97 -19.11
N LEU A 110 0.48 7.76 -18.99
CA LEU A 110 -0.23 6.52 -19.33
C LEU A 110 -1.47 6.29 -18.45
N ALA A 111 -1.40 6.67 -17.17
CA ALA A 111 -2.53 6.60 -16.24
C ALA A 111 -3.61 7.66 -16.50
N GLY A 112 -3.32 8.66 -17.33
CA GLY A 112 -4.20 9.81 -17.56
C GLY A 112 -4.29 10.78 -16.38
N THR A 113 -3.42 10.64 -15.36
CA THR A 113 -3.35 11.57 -14.23
C THR A 113 -2.58 12.84 -14.58
N GLU A 114 -1.85 12.83 -15.69
CA GLU A 114 -1.13 13.98 -16.23
C GLU A 114 -1.26 14.03 -17.76
N ALA A 115 -1.38 15.23 -18.32
CA ALA A 115 -1.51 15.43 -19.77
C ALA A 115 -0.15 15.45 -20.46
N ALA A 116 -0.09 14.86 -21.67
CA ALA A 116 1.03 15.02 -22.58
C ALA A 116 0.98 16.41 -23.25
N ASP A 117 2.15 16.94 -23.62
CA ASP A 117 2.23 18.20 -24.35
C ASP A 117 2.08 17.98 -25.86
N ALA A 118 2.48 16.80 -26.35
CA ALA A 118 2.18 16.31 -27.70
C ALA A 118 1.99 14.77 -27.68
N GLY A 119 1.38 14.26 -28.76
CA GLY A 119 0.96 12.87 -28.85
C GLY A 119 -0.33 12.58 -28.09
N HIS A 120 -0.73 11.31 -28.05
CA HIS A 120 -1.97 10.89 -27.39
C HIS A 120 -1.96 9.43 -26.99
N LEU A 121 -2.86 9.08 -26.06
CA LEU A 121 -3.22 7.70 -25.76
C LEU A 121 -4.36 7.26 -26.69
N GLU A 122 -4.24 6.06 -27.25
CA GLU A 122 -5.30 5.38 -27.99
C GLU A 122 -5.83 4.22 -27.13
N PRO A 123 -7.00 4.39 -26.48
CA PRO A 123 -7.57 3.35 -25.65
C PRO A 123 -8.06 2.19 -26.53
N GLY A 124 -7.51 1.00 -26.27
CA GLY A 124 -7.97 -0.23 -26.87
C GLY A 124 -9.30 -0.71 -26.27
N HIS A 125 -9.90 -1.72 -26.90
CA HIS A 125 -11.18 -2.25 -26.45
C HIS A 125 -11.11 -2.74 -24.99
N GLY A 126 -11.99 -2.20 -24.16
CA GLY A 126 -12.13 -2.57 -22.76
C GLY A 126 -11.01 -2.07 -21.85
N LEU A 127 -10.22 -1.07 -22.25
CA LEU A 127 -9.14 -0.52 -21.41
C LEU A 127 -9.67 -0.13 -20.02
N LYS A 128 -9.07 -0.71 -18.98
CA LYS A 128 -9.27 -0.33 -17.58
C LYS A 128 -7.92 -0.29 -16.89
N ILE A 129 -7.44 0.91 -16.58
CA ILE A 129 -6.12 1.15 -15.98
C ILE A 129 -6.23 1.13 -14.47
N GLY A 130 -5.29 0.45 -13.83
CA GLY A 130 -5.01 0.55 -12.40
C GLY A 130 -3.62 1.13 -12.21
N TYR A 131 -3.50 2.24 -11.49
CA TYR A 131 -2.23 2.92 -11.24
C TYR A 131 -1.87 2.85 -9.75
N PHE A 132 -0.66 2.35 -9.47
CA PHE A 132 -0.07 2.32 -8.13
C PHE A 132 1.10 3.31 -8.10
N ALA A 133 0.92 4.42 -7.39
CA ALA A 133 1.91 5.49 -7.27
C ALA A 133 2.82 5.33 -6.04
N GLN A 134 4.08 5.77 -6.15
CA GLN A 134 5.09 5.64 -5.09
C GLN A 134 4.71 6.33 -3.76
N GLU A 135 4.05 7.49 -3.81
CA GLU A 135 3.68 8.29 -2.63
C GLU A 135 2.20 8.13 -2.21
N HIS A 136 1.50 7.12 -2.73
CA HIS A 136 0.07 6.89 -2.51
C HIS A 136 -0.83 8.07 -2.94
N ASP A 137 -0.38 8.88 -3.89
CA ASP A 137 -1.10 10.05 -4.44
C ASP A 137 -2.49 9.70 -5.01
N THR A 138 -2.77 8.42 -5.25
CA THR A 138 -4.08 7.94 -5.71
C THR A 138 -5.12 7.80 -4.60
N LEU A 139 -4.74 7.95 -3.33
CA LEU A 139 -5.67 7.95 -2.19
C LEU A 139 -6.16 9.37 -1.90
N ASP A 140 -7.46 9.51 -1.67
CA ASP A 140 -8.01 10.72 -1.07
C ASP A 140 -7.77 10.66 0.44
N ASN A 141 -6.83 11.48 0.91
CA ASN A 141 -6.44 11.56 2.32
C ASN A 141 -7.55 12.08 3.24
N ASN A 142 -8.54 12.81 2.71
CA ASN A 142 -9.67 13.30 3.49
C ASN A 142 -10.80 12.29 3.57
N ALA A 143 -10.88 11.38 2.59
CA ALA A 143 -11.84 10.30 2.58
C ALA A 143 -11.41 9.15 3.50
N SER A 144 -12.40 8.43 4.02
CA SER A 144 -12.20 7.23 4.82
C SER A 144 -11.61 6.08 4.00
N VAL A 145 -11.11 5.05 4.69
CA VAL A 145 -10.71 3.77 4.07
C VAL A 145 -11.84 3.19 3.22
N TRP A 146 -13.07 3.25 3.73
CA TRP A 146 -14.27 2.77 3.05
C TRP A 146 -14.58 3.57 1.77
N GLU A 147 -14.55 4.90 1.84
CA GLU A 147 -14.83 5.74 0.68
C GLU A 147 -13.78 5.57 -0.41
N ASN A 148 -12.49 5.47 -0.05
CA ASN A 148 -11.42 5.19 -1.00
C ASN A 148 -11.64 3.87 -1.76
N ILE A 149 -12.03 2.78 -1.06
CA ILE A 149 -12.26 1.50 -1.73
C ILE A 149 -13.51 1.53 -2.63
N ARG A 150 -14.57 2.23 -2.19
CA ARG A 150 -15.80 2.39 -2.99
C ARG A 150 -15.55 3.21 -4.24
N HIS A 151 -14.71 4.23 -4.16
CA HIS A 151 -14.29 5.02 -5.31
C HIS A 151 -13.45 4.21 -6.30
N ALA A 152 -12.53 3.37 -5.81
CA ALA A 152 -11.71 2.51 -6.67
C ALA A 152 -12.49 1.41 -7.39
N ALA A 153 -13.62 0.96 -6.81
CA ALA A 153 -14.41 -0.14 -7.31
C ALA A 153 -15.93 0.09 -7.12
N PRO A 154 -16.52 1.08 -7.83
CA PRO A 154 -17.90 1.51 -7.62
C PRO A 154 -18.92 0.40 -7.93
N ASP A 155 -18.59 -0.49 -8.88
CA ASP A 155 -19.45 -1.58 -9.35
C ASP A 155 -19.37 -2.85 -8.49
N THR A 156 -18.45 -2.89 -7.51
CA THR A 156 -18.26 -4.09 -6.66
C THR A 156 -19.22 -4.06 -5.48
N GLY A 157 -19.77 -5.22 -5.09
CA GLY A 157 -20.67 -5.33 -3.94
C GLY A 157 -19.98 -4.95 -2.62
N GLU A 158 -20.72 -4.30 -1.72
CA GLU A 158 -20.15 -3.84 -0.44
C GLU A 158 -19.54 -4.97 0.40
N GLN A 159 -20.20 -6.13 0.42
CA GLN A 159 -19.75 -7.28 1.19
C GLN A 159 -18.42 -7.84 0.66
N ASP A 160 -18.24 -7.85 -0.66
CA ASP A 160 -16.99 -8.27 -1.30
C ASP A 160 -15.87 -7.29 -0.98
N LEU A 161 -16.15 -5.98 -1.00
CA LEU A 161 -15.18 -4.94 -0.63
C LEU A 161 -14.79 -5.02 0.85
N ARG A 162 -15.73 -5.30 1.74
CA ARG A 162 -15.43 -5.54 3.17
C ARG A 162 -14.58 -6.79 3.37
N GLY A 163 -14.88 -7.87 2.63
CA GLY A 163 -14.05 -9.08 2.62
C GLY A 163 -12.63 -8.82 2.12
N LEU A 164 -12.49 -8.05 1.04
CA LEU A 164 -11.22 -7.63 0.47
C LEU A 164 -10.42 -6.76 1.46
N LEU A 165 -11.04 -5.72 2.01
CA LEU A 165 -10.42 -4.87 3.02
C LEU A 165 -9.98 -5.68 4.24
N GLY A 166 -10.77 -6.65 4.69
CA GLY A 166 -10.39 -7.60 5.73
C GLY A 166 -9.14 -8.41 5.37
N ALA A 167 -9.00 -8.85 4.12
CA ALA A 167 -7.80 -9.53 3.64
C ALA A 167 -6.56 -8.60 3.63
N PHE A 168 -6.76 -7.29 3.48
CA PHE A 168 -5.74 -6.24 3.63
C PHE A 168 -5.59 -5.71 5.07
N MET A 169 -6.22 -6.38 6.04
CA MET A 169 -6.20 -6.07 7.48
C MET A 169 -6.86 -4.74 7.88
N PHE A 170 -7.80 -4.27 7.08
CA PHE A 170 -8.72 -3.19 7.49
C PHE A 170 -9.99 -3.81 8.06
N SER A 171 -10.35 -3.44 9.29
CA SER A 171 -11.55 -3.98 9.94
C SER A 171 -12.14 -3.03 10.97
N GLY A 172 -13.43 -3.22 11.26
CA GLY A 172 -14.12 -2.49 12.31
C GLY A 172 -14.03 -0.97 12.14
N PRO A 173 -13.70 -0.21 13.21
CA PRO A 173 -13.66 1.26 13.17
C PRO A 173 -12.66 1.83 12.16
N GLN A 174 -11.66 1.05 11.73
CA GLN A 174 -10.67 1.51 10.78
C GLN A 174 -11.26 1.82 9.40
N LEU A 175 -12.42 1.25 9.07
CA LEU A 175 -13.11 1.52 7.81
C LEU A 175 -13.56 2.98 7.68
N ASP A 176 -13.87 3.61 8.81
CA ASP A 176 -14.32 4.99 8.89
C ASP A 176 -13.15 5.97 9.14
N GLN A 177 -11.93 5.46 9.32
CA GLN A 177 -10.74 6.27 9.56
C GLN A 177 -10.33 7.02 8.28
N PRO A 178 -10.07 8.35 8.34
CA PRO A 178 -9.53 9.10 7.20
C PRO A 178 -8.18 8.56 6.74
N ALA A 179 -8.00 8.34 5.44
CA ALA A 179 -6.81 7.72 4.87
C ALA A 179 -5.53 8.53 5.16
N GLY A 180 -5.64 9.85 5.32
CA GLY A 180 -4.51 10.73 5.67
C GLY A 180 -3.87 10.41 7.02
N THR A 181 -4.62 9.77 7.94
CA THR A 181 -4.14 9.41 9.28
C THR A 181 -3.51 8.03 9.36
N LEU A 182 -3.54 7.26 8.28
CA LEU A 182 -2.93 5.93 8.18
C LEU A 182 -1.40 6.04 8.16
N SER A 183 -0.72 5.03 8.72
CA SER A 183 0.72 4.83 8.51
C SER A 183 1.04 4.59 7.03
N GLY A 184 2.28 4.81 6.59
CA GLY A 184 2.68 4.55 5.20
C GLY A 184 2.47 3.10 4.75
N GLY A 185 2.65 2.13 5.66
CA GLY A 185 2.36 0.73 5.40
C GLY A 185 0.87 0.44 5.24
N GLU A 186 0.01 1.11 6.00
CA GLU A 186 -1.44 1.04 5.82
C GLU A 186 -1.89 1.69 4.51
N LYS A 187 -1.38 2.88 4.17
CA LYS A 187 -1.66 3.52 2.88
C LYS A 187 -1.27 2.62 1.71
N THR A 188 -0.11 1.96 1.80
CA THR A 188 0.32 0.95 0.82
C THR A 188 -0.70 -0.19 0.68
N ARG A 189 -1.18 -0.75 1.80
CA ARG A 189 -2.19 -1.81 1.77
C ARG A 189 -3.52 -1.33 1.19
N LEU A 190 -3.96 -0.11 1.51
CA LEU A 190 -5.20 0.45 0.98
C LEU A 190 -5.10 0.70 -0.53
N ALA A 191 -3.99 1.26 -1.00
CA ALA A 191 -3.74 1.48 -2.42
C ALA A 191 -3.71 0.15 -3.21
N LEU A 192 -3.07 -0.89 -2.65
CA LEU A 192 -3.10 -2.23 -3.23
C LEU A 192 -4.50 -2.85 -3.20
N ALA A 193 -5.27 -2.65 -2.13
CA ALA A 193 -6.65 -3.11 -2.05
C ALA A 193 -7.51 -2.46 -3.14
N GLY A 194 -7.37 -1.15 -3.36
CA GLY A 194 -8.01 -0.42 -4.46
C GLY A 194 -7.63 -0.96 -5.82
N LEU A 195 -6.34 -1.22 -6.05
CA LEU A 195 -5.85 -1.78 -7.30
C LEU A 195 -6.46 -3.16 -7.58
N VAL A 196 -6.50 -4.03 -6.56
CA VAL A 196 -7.10 -5.37 -6.64
C VAL A 196 -8.61 -5.27 -6.88
N ALA A 197 -9.32 -4.36 -6.20
CA ALA A 197 -10.77 -4.16 -6.35
C ALA A 197 -11.17 -3.61 -7.72
N SER A 198 -10.31 -2.80 -8.34
CA SER A 198 -10.62 -2.07 -9.57
C SER A 198 -10.89 -2.95 -10.80
N THR A 199 -10.58 -4.25 -10.73
CA THR A 199 -10.60 -5.18 -11.88
C THR A 199 -9.84 -4.67 -13.11
N ALA A 200 -8.84 -3.81 -12.91
CA ALA A 200 -8.02 -3.26 -13.98
C ALA A 200 -7.36 -4.37 -14.82
N ASN A 201 -7.25 -4.14 -16.12
CA ASN A 201 -6.62 -5.06 -17.07
C ASN A 201 -5.26 -4.55 -17.59
N VAL A 202 -4.90 -3.31 -17.27
CA VAL A 202 -3.55 -2.77 -17.39
C VAL A 202 -3.14 -2.23 -16.03
N LEU A 203 -2.06 -2.75 -15.47
CA LEU A 203 -1.50 -2.29 -14.20
C LEU A 203 -0.24 -1.46 -14.47
N LEU A 204 -0.24 -0.23 -14.00
CA LEU A 204 0.89 0.69 -14.01
C LEU A 204 1.43 0.77 -12.59
N LEU A 205 2.65 0.28 -12.37
CA LEU A 205 3.27 0.20 -11.05
C LEU A 205 4.52 1.08 -11.06
N ASP A 206 4.48 2.16 -10.28
CA ASP A 206 5.57 3.12 -10.09
C ASP A 206 6.44 2.76 -8.88
#